data_AF-A0A109MXB1-F1
#
_entry.id   AF-A0A109MXB1-F1
#
_cell.length_a   1.000
_cell.length_b   1.000
_cell.length_c   1.000
_cell.angle_alpha   90.00
_cell.angle_beta   90.00
_cell.angle_gamma   90.00
#
_symmetry.space_group_name_H-M   'P 1'
#
loop_
_entity.id
_entity.type
_entity.pdbx_description
1 polymer ?
#
loop_
_entity_poly.entity_id
_entity_poly.type
_entity_poly.pdbx_seq_one_letter_code
_entity_poly.pdbx_strand_id
1 'polypeptide(L)'
;MVQLIKKIKHLYIALILFVLSFILNFPFPHQVPYGAAIAFRLGIPIESEHGIQYVGVLAVILLLISLFFLVQAVGMHPARFFTLAVIIAWFAPHFLANTYQKHFASDIYAVSYDRGSSTCRFDMEDKTTLHGVCELPFENYSKKDVQFKIQLIGRYDDDDSKLVSLMNTETPYKVILRGKERNRLRIEMDIDVSGMKENQISGQLDQIDIIMKSGERIRWL
;
A
#
# COMPACT_ATOMS: atom_id res chain seq x y z
N MET A 1 16.33 17.24 -42.88
CA MET A 1 15.61 17.62 -41.65
C MET A 1 15.24 16.34 -40.92
N VAL A 2 15.93 16.00 -39.83
CA VAL A 2 15.65 14.73 -39.11
C VAL A 2 14.41 14.94 -38.25
N GLN A 3 13.29 14.35 -38.66
CA GLN A 3 12.05 14.45 -37.92
C GLN A 3 12.06 13.48 -36.74
N LEU A 4 12.00 14.03 -35.51
CA LEU A 4 11.96 13.27 -34.27
C LEU A 4 10.68 12.41 -34.18
N ILE A 5 9.55 12.95 -34.61
CA ILE A 5 8.23 12.30 -34.60
C ILE A 5 7.75 12.13 -36.03
N LYS A 6 7.51 10.87 -36.42
CA LYS A 6 7.05 10.48 -37.77
C LYS A 6 5.54 10.30 -37.83
N LYS A 7 4.93 9.75 -36.77
CA LYS A 7 3.49 9.45 -36.72
C LYS A 7 2.84 9.97 -35.44
N ILE A 8 2.32 11.20 -35.48
CA ILE A 8 1.76 11.86 -34.29
C ILE A 8 0.54 11.12 -33.69
N LYS A 9 -0.31 10.50 -34.52
CA LYS A 9 -1.44 9.69 -34.05
C LYS A 9 -0.99 8.49 -33.21
N HIS A 10 0.12 7.85 -33.59
CA HIS A 10 0.66 6.71 -32.84
C HIS A 10 1.27 7.18 -31.51
N LEU A 11 1.86 8.39 -31.48
CA LEU A 11 2.37 8.98 -30.24
C LEU A 11 1.25 9.23 -29.22
N TYR A 12 0.11 9.76 -29.65
CA TYR A 12 -1.04 9.97 -28.76
C TYR A 12 -1.57 8.64 -28.21
N ILE A 13 -1.72 7.61 -29.05
CA ILE A 13 -2.14 6.28 -28.60
C ILE A 13 -1.14 5.71 -27.60
N ALA A 14 0.15 5.79 -27.89
CA ALA A 14 1.21 5.34 -26.98
C ALA A 14 1.11 6.04 -25.63
N LEU A 15 0.97 7.37 -25.62
CA LEU A 15 0.90 8.17 -24.41
C LEU A 15 -0.35 7.84 -23.57
N ILE A 16 -1.52 7.72 -24.20
CA ILE A 16 -2.77 7.39 -23.50
C ILE A 16 -2.65 6.01 -22.84
N LEU A 17 -2.17 5.00 -23.58
CA LEU A 17 -2.00 3.65 -23.04
C LEU A 17 -0.94 3.59 -21.94
N PHE A 18 0.13 4.38 -22.06
CA PHE A 18 1.18 4.50 -21.04
C PHE A 18 0.63 5.09 -19.74
N VAL A 19 -0.15 6.17 -19.84
CA VAL A 19 -0.77 6.80 -18.68
C VAL A 19 -1.80 5.86 -18.05
N LEU A 20 -2.55 5.12 -18.86
CA LEU A 20 -3.53 4.16 -18.35
C LEU A 20 -2.86 3.01 -17.59
N SER A 21 -1.78 2.43 -18.12
CA SER A 21 -1.02 1.38 -17.41
C SER A 21 -0.42 1.92 -16.12
N PHE A 22 0.06 3.17 -16.14
CA PHE A 22 0.59 3.86 -14.98
C PHE A 22 -0.43 4.05 -13.87
N ILE A 23 -1.65 4.49 -14.21
CA ILE A 23 -2.75 4.70 -13.25
C ILE A 23 -3.16 3.37 -12.60
N LEU A 24 -3.25 2.29 -13.39
CA LEU A 24 -3.63 0.98 -12.87
C LEU A 24 -2.63 0.46 -11.84
N ASN A 25 -1.33 0.74 -12.05
CA ASN A 25 -0.24 0.28 -11.20
C ASN A 25 0.21 1.33 -10.15
N PHE A 26 -0.55 2.41 -9.96
CA PHE A 26 -0.15 3.46 -9.03
C PHE A 26 -0.24 2.96 -7.57
N PRO A 27 0.87 2.97 -6.79
CA PRO A 27 0.95 2.29 -5.48
C PRO A 27 0.40 3.13 -4.32
N PHE A 28 -0.55 4.02 -4.59
CA PHE A 28 -1.13 4.95 -3.61
C PHE A 28 -2.62 5.14 -3.92
N PRO A 29 -3.51 5.30 -2.91
CA PRO A 29 -3.24 5.45 -1.48
C PRO A 29 -3.16 4.15 -0.66
N HIS A 30 -3.52 3.00 -1.23
CA HIS A 30 -3.59 1.74 -0.50
C HIS A 30 -2.34 0.89 -0.73
N GLN A 31 -2.12 -0.14 0.10
CA GLN A 31 -1.12 -1.18 -0.19
C GLN A 31 -1.32 -1.80 -1.57
N VAL A 32 -2.58 -2.06 -1.93
CA VAL A 32 -2.93 -2.58 -3.25
C VAL A 32 -2.95 -1.44 -4.28
N PRO A 33 -2.38 -1.64 -5.48
CA PRO A 33 -2.42 -0.64 -6.54
C PRO A 33 -3.85 -0.19 -6.86
N TYR A 34 -3.99 1.05 -7.33
CA TYR A 34 -5.29 1.69 -7.53
C TYR A 34 -6.25 0.87 -8.42
N GLY A 35 -5.73 0.24 -9.48
CA GLY A 35 -6.53 -0.63 -10.34
C GLY A 35 -7.11 -1.85 -9.62
N ALA A 36 -6.34 -2.45 -8.71
CA ALA A 36 -6.78 -3.60 -7.91
C ALA A 36 -7.85 -3.16 -6.88
N ALA A 37 -7.69 -1.99 -6.26
CA ALA A 37 -8.68 -1.44 -5.35
C ALA A 37 -10.04 -1.14 -6.03
N ILE A 38 -10.05 -0.77 -7.32
CA ILE A 38 -11.28 -0.58 -8.10
C ILE A 38 -11.87 -1.93 -8.50
N ALA A 39 -11.05 -2.85 -9.02
CA ALA A 39 -11.51 -4.18 -9.42
C ALA A 39 -12.20 -4.92 -8.26
N PHE A 40 -11.60 -4.87 -7.06
CA PHE A 40 -12.19 -5.42 -5.85
C PHE A 40 -13.56 -4.82 -5.52
N ARG A 41 -13.72 -3.49 -5.64
CA ARG A 41 -15.01 -2.81 -5.42
C ARG A 41 -16.09 -3.18 -6.45
N LEU A 42 -15.69 -3.59 -7.65
CA LEU A 42 -16.59 -4.06 -8.70
C LEU A 42 -16.88 -5.57 -8.62
N GLY A 43 -16.37 -6.26 -7.60
CA GLY A 43 -16.53 -7.70 -7.44
C GLY A 43 -15.70 -8.54 -8.43
N ILE A 44 -14.68 -7.93 -9.05
CA ILE A 44 -13.78 -8.63 -9.96
C ILE A 44 -12.65 -9.25 -9.12
N PRO A 45 -12.39 -10.56 -9.24
CA PRO A 45 -11.27 -11.19 -8.56
C PRO A 45 -9.95 -10.55 -9.00
N ILE A 46 -9.17 -10.09 -8.03
CA ILE A 46 -7.89 -9.41 -8.26
C ILE A 46 -6.73 -10.38 -8.47
N GLU A 47 -6.89 -11.61 -7.99
CA GLU A 47 -5.88 -12.66 -7.96
C GLU A 47 -6.51 -13.99 -8.39
N SER A 48 -5.74 -14.81 -9.12
CA SER A 48 -6.15 -16.16 -9.47
C SER A 48 -5.85 -17.15 -8.34
N GLU A 49 -6.42 -18.35 -8.42
CA GLU A 49 -6.06 -19.46 -7.52
C GLU A 49 -4.57 -19.85 -7.56
N HIS A 50 -3.82 -19.37 -8.56
CA HIS A 50 -2.39 -19.59 -8.73
C HIS A 50 -1.55 -18.35 -8.39
N GLY A 51 -2.13 -17.32 -7.77
CA GLY A 51 -1.43 -16.10 -7.36
C GLY A 51 -1.19 -15.09 -8.48
N ILE A 52 -1.90 -15.20 -9.61
CA ILE A 52 -1.71 -14.27 -10.74
C ILE A 52 -2.57 -13.02 -10.52
N GLN A 53 -1.94 -11.85 -10.46
CA GLN A 53 -2.62 -10.57 -10.33
C GLN A 53 -3.16 -10.06 -11.68
N TYR A 54 -4.46 -10.20 -11.92
CA TYR A 54 -5.10 -9.87 -13.20
C TYR A 54 -4.90 -8.40 -13.62
N VAL A 55 -4.99 -7.48 -12.67
CA VAL A 55 -4.79 -6.04 -12.93
C VAL A 55 -3.34 -5.75 -13.33
N GLY A 56 -2.38 -6.42 -12.70
CA GLY A 56 -0.97 -6.33 -13.06
C GLY A 56 -0.72 -6.81 -14.48
N VAL A 57 -1.28 -7.96 -14.85
CA VAL A 57 -1.20 -8.50 -16.22
C VAL A 57 -1.78 -7.52 -17.24
N LEU A 58 -2.96 -6.96 -16.98
CA LEU A 58 -3.58 -5.96 -17.84
C LEU A 58 -2.69 -4.72 -18.01
N ALA A 59 -2.12 -4.20 -16.92
CA ALA A 59 -1.22 -3.05 -16.96
C ALA A 59 0.04 -3.34 -17.80
N VAL A 60 0.61 -4.55 -17.68
CA VAL A 60 1.77 -4.97 -18.50
C VAL A 60 1.39 -5.06 -19.99
N ILE A 61 0.24 -5.64 -20.33
CA ILE A 61 -0.23 -5.71 -21.72
C ILE A 61 -0.39 -4.29 -22.31
N LEU A 62 -1.04 -3.38 -21.57
CA LEU A 62 -1.19 -1.99 -21.98
C LEU A 62 0.15 -1.28 -22.16
N LEU A 63 1.11 -1.53 -21.27
CA LEU A 63 2.47 -0.99 -21.37
C LEU A 63 3.18 -1.51 -22.63
N LEU A 64 3.10 -2.81 -22.93
CA LEU A 64 3.72 -3.39 -24.12
C LEU A 64 3.12 -2.81 -25.42
N ILE A 65 1.80 -2.67 -25.49
CA ILE A 65 1.11 -2.04 -26.63
C ILE A 65 1.54 -0.57 -26.75
N SER A 66 1.60 0.15 -25.63
CA SER A 66 2.09 1.54 -25.59
C SER A 66 3.50 1.66 -26.17
N LEU A 67 4.44 0.83 -25.71
CA LEU A 67 5.83 0.83 -26.16
C LEU A 67 5.96 0.51 -27.65
N PHE A 68 5.14 -0.41 -28.17
CA PHE A 68 5.08 -0.72 -29.59
C PHE A 68 4.66 0.49 -30.42
N PHE A 69 3.59 1.18 -30.03
CA PHE A 69 3.16 2.41 -30.72
C PHE A 69 4.18 3.53 -30.59
N LEU A 70 4.88 3.65 -29.45
CA LEU A 70 5.93 4.64 -29.23
C LEU A 70 7.09 4.45 -30.22
N VAL A 71 7.57 3.22 -30.37
CA VAL A 71 8.65 2.88 -31.32
C VAL A 71 8.24 3.20 -32.76
N GLN A 72 6.97 2.96 -33.14
CA GLN A 72 6.47 3.33 -34.47
C GLN A 72 6.26 4.84 -34.67
N ALA A 73 6.03 5.58 -33.60
CA ALA A 73 5.79 7.02 -33.65
C ALA A 73 7.08 7.81 -33.87
N VAL A 74 8.19 7.31 -33.34
CA VAL A 74 9.50 7.98 -33.36
C VAL A 74 10.23 7.70 -34.69
N GLY A 75 10.73 8.75 -35.33
CA GLY A 75 11.47 8.65 -36.60
C GLY A 75 12.96 8.37 -36.44
N MET A 76 13.54 8.67 -35.27
CA MET A 76 14.98 8.57 -35.01
C MET A 76 15.27 7.97 -33.63
N HIS A 77 16.22 7.04 -33.55
CA HIS A 77 16.66 6.36 -32.32
C HIS A 77 15.51 5.74 -31.48
N PRO A 78 14.63 4.90 -32.06
CA PRO A 78 13.50 4.31 -31.33
C PRO A 78 13.92 3.52 -30.07
N ALA A 79 15.09 2.89 -30.10
CA ALA A 79 15.65 2.16 -28.95
C ALA A 79 15.91 3.08 -27.72
N ARG A 80 16.30 4.35 -27.91
CA ARG A 80 16.52 5.30 -26.81
C ARG A 80 15.21 5.71 -26.14
N PHE A 81 14.16 5.92 -26.92
CA PHE A 81 12.84 6.23 -26.38
C PHE A 81 12.20 5.03 -25.69
N PHE A 82 12.38 3.83 -26.23
CA PHE A 82 11.95 2.59 -25.59
C PHE A 82 12.60 2.41 -24.21
N THR A 83 13.93 2.50 -24.13
CA THR A 83 14.67 2.36 -22.87
C THR A 83 14.27 3.43 -21.86
N LEU A 84 14.14 4.70 -22.29
CA LEU A 84 13.66 5.78 -21.43
C LEU A 84 12.25 5.51 -20.89
N ALA A 85 11.32 5.08 -21.74
CA ALA A 85 9.95 4.78 -21.33
C ALA A 85 9.87 3.63 -20.32
N VAL A 86 10.69 2.59 -20.48
CA VAL A 86 10.80 1.49 -19.50
C VAL A 86 11.33 1.99 -18.15
N ILE A 87 12.37 2.82 -18.15
CA ILE A 87 12.91 3.43 -16.91
C ILE A 87 11.84 4.27 -16.22
N ILE A 88 11.12 5.12 -16.97
CA ILE A 88 10.02 5.93 -16.43
C ILE A 88 8.93 5.04 -15.84
N ALA A 89 8.50 4.00 -16.56
CA ALA A 89 7.45 3.09 -16.11
C ALA A 89 7.81 2.39 -14.78
N TRP A 90 9.10 2.08 -14.57
CA TRP A 90 9.57 1.42 -13.36
C TRP A 90 9.68 2.37 -12.16
N PHE A 91 10.29 3.54 -12.34
CA PHE A 91 10.65 4.43 -11.23
C PHE A 91 9.59 5.49 -10.92
N ALA A 92 8.89 6.00 -11.94
CA ALA A 92 7.99 7.12 -11.75
C ALA A 92 6.78 6.81 -10.85
N PRO A 93 6.16 5.60 -10.80
CA PRO A 93 5.01 5.37 -9.92
C PRO A 93 5.36 5.58 -8.45
N HIS A 94 6.44 4.95 -7.98
CA HIS A 94 6.90 5.09 -6.59
C HIS A 94 7.38 6.51 -6.29
N PHE A 95 8.13 7.12 -7.21
CA PHE A 95 8.63 8.49 -7.01
C PHE A 95 7.49 9.50 -6.92
N LEU A 96 6.51 9.44 -7.82
CA LEU A 96 5.35 10.32 -7.83
C LEU A 96 4.45 10.07 -6.62
N ALA A 97 4.19 8.82 -6.25
CA ALA A 97 3.40 8.48 -5.06
C ALA A 97 4.03 9.07 -3.78
N ASN A 98 5.33 8.85 -3.58
CA ASN A 98 6.06 9.38 -2.42
C ASN A 98 6.10 10.91 -2.40
N THR A 99 6.34 11.53 -3.55
CA THR A 99 6.34 13.00 -3.69
C THR A 99 4.96 13.58 -3.40
N TYR A 100 3.92 12.96 -3.95
CA TYR A 100 2.54 13.34 -3.71
C TYR A 100 2.20 13.25 -2.21
N GLN A 101 2.54 12.12 -1.57
CA GLN A 101 2.33 11.90 -0.15
C GLN A 101 3.02 12.96 0.72
N LYS A 102 4.25 13.33 0.37
CA LYS A 102 5.07 14.27 1.15
C LYS A 102 4.65 15.74 1.01
N HIS A 103 4.17 16.13 -0.16
CA HIS A 103 3.97 17.55 -0.50
C HIS A 103 2.51 17.96 -0.68
N PHE A 104 1.65 17.07 -1.17
CA PHE A 104 0.30 17.42 -1.60
C PHE A 104 -0.79 16.69 -0.84
N ALA A 105 -0.50 15.48 -0.34
CA ALA A 105 -1.47 14.74 0.44
C ALA A 105 -1.80 15.46 1.76
N SER A 106 -3.01 15.22 2.25
CA SER A 106 -3.51 15.79 3.49
C SER A 106 -4.15 14.69 4.35
N ASP A 107 -4.32 14.95 5.64
CA ASP A 107 -4.99 14.01 6.55
C ASP A 107 -4.28 12.64 6.57
N ILE A 108 -5.00 11.53 6.73
CA ILE A 108 -4.45 10.15 6.72
C ILE A 108 -3.65 9.79 5.46
N TYR A 109 -3.80 10.55 4.37
CA TYR A 109 -3.01 10.36 3.16
C TYR A 109 -1.63 11.01 3.27
N ALA A 110 -1.42 11.99 4.15
CA ALA A 110 -0.11 12.57 4.43
C ALA A 110 0.71 11.76 5.45
N VAL A 111 0.06 10.83 6.15
CA VAL A 111 0.71 9.95 7.13
C VAL A 111 1.37 8.78 6.41
N SER A 112 2.66 8.59 6.66
CA SER A 112 3.42 7.41 6.27
C SER A 112 3.39 6.38 7.38
N TYR A 113 3.21 5.12 7.01
CA TYR A 113 3.32 3.98 7.91
C TYR A 113 4.45 3.09 7.39
N ASP A 114 5.43 2.80 8.25
CA ASP A 114 6.52 1.90 7.90
C ASP A 114 6.19 0.48 8.37
N ARG A 115 5.44 -0.22 7.53
CA ARG A 115 5.09 -1.62 7.73
C ARG A 115 6.34 -2.50 7.95
N GLY A 116 7.43 -2.24 7.22
CA GLY A 116 8.65 -3.04 7.29
C GLY A 116 9.31 -3.06 8.68
N SER A 117 9.06 -2.03 9.50
CA SER A 117 9.56 -1.92 10.87
C SER A 117 8.49 -1.98 11.96
N SER A 118 7.26 -2.34 11.58
CA SER A 118 6.16 -2.61 12.51
C SER A 118 6.27 -4.02 13.11
N THR A 119 6.01 -4.14 14.40
CA THR A 119 6.15 -5.41 15.14
C THR A 119 5.09 -5.53 16.23
N CYS A 120 4.54 -6.71 16.43
CA CYS A 120 3.72 -7.06 17.60
C CYS A 120 4.34 -8.25 18.33
N ARG A 121 4.42 -8.15 19.66
CA ARG A 121 4.94 -9.20 20.55
C ARG A 121 3.86 -9.62 21.52
N PHE A 122 3.79 -10.91 21.76
CA PHE A 122 2.81 -11.53 22.65
C PHE A 122 3.57 -12.43 23.62
N ASP A 123 3.45 -12.12 24.91
CA ASP A 123 4.13 -12.82 25.99
C ASP A 123 3.07 -13.15 27.07
N MET A 124 3.05 -14.39 27.56
CA MET A 124 2.15 -14.78 28.66
C MET A 124 2.63 -14.13 29.97
N GLU A 125 1.77 -13.34 30.61
CA GLU A 125 2.05 -12.82 31.95
C GLU A 125 1.74 -13.88 33.02
N ASP A 126 0.64 -14.62 32.83
CA ASP A 126 0.26 -15.78 33.62
C ASP A 126 -0.42 -16.85 32.74
N LYS A 127 -1.07 -17.87 33.32
CA LYS A 127 -1.72 -18.97 32.55
C LYS A 127 -3.00 -18.55 31.81
N THR A 128 -3.53 -17.38 32.12
CA THR A 128 -4.84 -16.87 31.69
C THR A 128 -4.74 -15.49 31.03
N THR A 129 -3.62 -14.79 31.20
CA THR A 129 -3.42 -13.43 30.74
C THR A 129 -2.26 -13.38 29.75
N LEU A 130 -2.57 -12.95 28.52
CA LEU A 130 -1.61 -12.71 27.45
C LEU A 130 -1.35 -11.21 27.34
N HIS A 131 -0.10 -10.79 27.51
CA HIS A 131 0.32 -9.41 27.33
C HIS A 131 0.78 -9.17 25.89
N GLY A 132 0.10 -8.29 25.17
CA GLY A 132 0.41 -7.92 23.80
C GLY A 132 0.98 -6.52 23.69
N VAL A 133 2.09 -6.35 22.96
CA VAL A 133 2.74 -5.06 22.69
C VAL A 133 2.97 -4.89 21.19
N CYS A 134 2.33 -3.91 20.59
CA CYS A 134 2.51 -3.55 19.18
C CYS A 134 3.19 -2.19 19.03
N GLU A 135 4.24 -2.14 18.21
CA GLU A 135 4.95 -0.93 17.83
C GLU A 135 4.70 -0.60 16.36
N LEU A 136 4.03 0.53 16.13
CA LEU A 136 3.60 0.99 14.81
C LEU A 136 4.27 2.34 14.48
N PRO A 137 5.27 2.36 13.60
CA PRO A 137 6.00 3.57 13.25
C PRO A 137 5.24 4.40 12.20
N PHE A 138 4.98 5.66 12.56
CA PHE A 138 4.30 6.63 11.72
C PHE A 138 5.14 7.89 11.51
N GLU A 139 4.94 8.54 10.36
CA GLU A 139 5.48 9.87 10.09
C GLU A 139 4.42 10.74 9.41
N ASN A 140 4.11 11.88 9.99
CA ASN A 140 3.19 12.84 9.40
C ASN A 140 3.96 13.82 8.50
N TYR A 141 3.83 13.69 7.18
CA TYR A 141 4.46 14.64 6.25
C TYR A 141 3.74 15.99 6.16
N SER A 142 2.52 16.12 6.68
CA SER A 142 1.81 17.40 6.72
C SER A 142 2.43 18.35 7.74
N LYS A 143 2.23 19.66 7.55
CA LYS A 143 2.50 20.68 8.59
C LYS A 143 1.39 20.77 9.63
N LYS A 144 0.24 20.15 9.37
CA LYS A 144 -0.93 20.16 10.24
C LYS A 144 -1.00 18.86 11.04
N ASP A 145 -1.57 18.96 12.23
CA ASP A 145 -1.87 17.80 13.05
C ASP A 145 -2.91 16.92 12.34
N VAL A 146 -2.71 15.61 12.42
CA VAL A 146 -3.60 14.62 11.84
C VAL A 146 -4.10 13.72 12.97
N GLN A 147 -5.43 13.58 13.04
CA GLN A 147 -6.08 12.70 13.99
C GLN A 147 -6.78 11.58 13.23
N PHE A 148 -6.50 10.34 13.61
CA PHE A 148 -7.06 9.18 12.94
C PHE A 148 -7.25 8.02 13.92
N LYS A 149 -8.03 7.05 13.49
CA LYS A 149 -8.26 5.80 14.19
C LYS A 149 -7.54 4.67 13.48
N ILE A 150 -6.99 3.71 14.23
CA ILE A 150 -6.37 2.52 13.67
C ILE A 150 -7.09 1.25 14.11
N GLN A 151 -7.05 0.25 13.23
CA GLN A 151 -7.52 -1.11 13.48
C GLN A 151 -6.46 -2.07 12.94
N LEU A 152 -6.09 -3.08 13.71
CA LEU A 152 -5.08 -4.07 13.33
C LEU A 152 -5.76 -5.19 12.52
N ILE A 153 -5.08 -5.70 11.50
CA ILE A 153 -5.58 -6.82 10.68
C ILE A 153 -4.65 -8.01 10.83
N GLY A 154 -5.19 -9.15 11.26
CA GLY A 154 -4.51 -10.44 11.16
C GLY A 154 -4.60 -11.00 9.73
N ARG A 155 -3.50 -11.58 9.22
CA ARG A 155 -3.46 -12.27 7.93
C ARG A 155 -4.08 -13.66 8.03
N TYR A 156 -5.22 -13.88 7.39
CA TYR A 156 -6.08 -15.08 7.51
C TYR A 156 -5.39 -16.47 7.43
N ASP A 157 -4.19 -16.59 6.85
CA ASP A 157 -3.50 -17.87 6.59
C ASP A 157 -2.44 -18.28 7.63
N ASP A 158 -2.21 -17.51 8.69
CA ASP A 158 -1.21 -17.85 9.71
C ASP A 158 -1.86 -17.87 11.11
N ASP A 159 -1.68 -18.96 11.86
CA ASP A 159 -2.28 -19.11 13.20
C ASP A 159 -1.77 -18.00 14.15
N ASP A 160 -0.53 -17.55 13.97
CA ASP A 160 0.05 -16.45 14.73
C ASP A 160 -0.68 -15.12 14.46
N SER A 161 -1.20 -14.92 13.24
CA SER A 161 -1.87 -13.66 12.88
C SER A 161 -3.20 -13.44 13.61
N LYS A 162 -3.83 -14.51 14.12
CA LYS A 162 -5.05 -14.42 14.93
C LYS A 162 -4.78 -13.63 16.21
N LEU A 163 -3.55 -13.68 16.75
CA LEU A 163 -3.16 -12.94 17.96
C LEU A 163 -3.26 -11.43 17.77
N VAL A 164 -2.91 -10.91 16.59
CA VAL A 164 -3.05 -9.48 16.25
C VAL A 164 -4.51 -9.04 16.33
N SER A 165 -5.44 -9.93 15.96
CA SER A 165 -6.86 -9.62 15.98
C SER A 165 -7.42 -9.53 17.41
N LEU A 166 -6.80 -10.20 18.38
CA LEU A 166 -7.17 -10.12 19.81
C LEU A 166 -6.90 -8.74 20.40
N MET A 167 -5.93 -8.01 19.83
CA MET A 167 -5.61 -6.63 20.21
C MET A 167 -6.66 -5.61 19.73
N ASN A 168 -7.64 -6.01 18.92
CA ASN A 168 -8.71 -5.12 18.51
C ASN A 168 -9.80 -5.04 19.58
N THR A 169 -9.99 -3.87 20.19
CA THR A 169 -11.19 -3.62 21.03
C THR A 169 -12.39 -3.20 20.19
N GLU A 170 -13.57 -3.15 20.82
CA GLU A 170 -14.78 -2.54 20.24
C GLU A 170 -14.55 -1.07 19.79
N THR A 171 -13.56 -0.38 20.37
CA THR A 171 -13.20 0.99 20.04
C THR A 171 -11.85 1.10 19.33
N PRO A 172 -11.80 1.57 18.07
CA PRO A 172 -10.52 1.77 17.36
C PRO A 172 -9.58 2.75 18.09
N TYR A 173 -8.28 2.45 18.12
CA TYR A 173 -7.29 3.27 18.81
C TYR A 173 -7.16 4.64 18.16
N LYS A 174 -7.30 5.69 18.96
CA LYS A 174 -7.22 7.08 18.50
C LYS A 174 -5.78 7.58 18.55
N VAL A 175 -5.27 8.01 17.41
CA VAL A 175 -3.91 8.50 17.23
C VAL A 175 -3.96 9.97 16.85
N ILE A 176 -3.07 10.77 17.44
CA ILE A 176 -2.86 12.17 17.10
C ILE A 176 -1.37 12.32 16.77
N LEU A 177 -1.06 12.71 15.53
CA LEU A 177 0.29 13.04 15.11
C LEU A 177 0.36 14.53 14.80
N ARG A 178 1.29 15.23 15.45
CA ARG A 178 1.57 16.63 15.18
C ARG A 178 2.14 16.81 13.78
N GLY A 179 2.03 18.02 13.25
CA GLY A 179 2.67 18.37 11.99
C GLY A 179 4.17 18.02 11.99
N LYS A 180 4.63 17.31 10.96
CA LYS A 180 6.03 16.85 10.81
C LYS A 180 6.54 15.90 11.91
N GLU A 181 5.65 15.35 12.72
CA GLU A 181 6.03 14.40 13.76
C GLU A 181 6.32 13.02 13.17
N ARG A 182 7.43 12.42 13.63
CA ARG A 182 7.70 10.99 13.50
C ARG A 182 7.53 10.36 14.87
N ASN A 183 6.61 9.41 14.98
CA ASN A 183 6.29 8.77 16.25
C ASN A 183 6.13 7.26 16.06
N ARG A 184 6.56 6.48 17.06
CA ARG A 184 6.34 5.05 17.12
C ARG A 184 5.23 4.82 18.14
N LEU A 185 4.02 4.59 17.64
CA LEU A 185 2.88 4.32 18.48
C LEU A 185 3.05 2.95 19.12
N ARG A 186 3.05 2.91 20.45
CA ARG A 186 3.09 1.68 21.23
C ARG A 186 1.70 1.41 21.80
N ILE A 187 1.14 0.26 21.45
CA ILE A 187 -0.17 -0.21 21.91
C ILE A 187 0.09 -1.41 22.80
N GLU A 188 -0.43 -1.38 24.02
CA GLU A 188 -0.30 -2.45 25.00
C GLU A 188 -1.68 -2.89 25.47
N MET A 189 -1.85 -4.19 25.65
CA MET A 189 -3.11 -4.77 26.13
C MET A 189 -2.88 -6.10 26.82
N ASP A 190 -3.62 -6.31 27.89
CA ASP A 190 -3.75 -7.61 28.55
C ASP A 190 -5.02 -8.28 28.03
N ILE A 191 -4.87 -9.49 27.51
CA ILE A 191 -5.93 -10.27 26.87
C ILE A 191 -6.21 -11.50 27.73
N ASP A 192 -7.47 -11.69 28.11
CA ASP A 192 -7.91 -12.91 28.79
C ASP A 192 -8.00 -14.07 27.78
N VAL A 193 -7.13 -15.05 27.95
CA VAL A 193 -7.04 -16.28 27.14
C VAL A 193 -7.47 -17.53 27.92
N SER A 194 -8.11 -17.37 29.08
CA SER A 194 -8.58 -18.48 29.93
C SER A 194 -9.51 -19.48 29.23
N GLY A 195 -10.24 -19.03 28.20
CA GLY A 195 -11.10 -19.85 27.37
C GLY A 195 -10.42 -20.55 26.19
N MET A 196 -9.13 -20.30 25.96
CA MET A 196 -8.38 -20.88 24.84
C MET A 196 -7.77 -22.24 25.22
N LYS A 197 -7.71 -23.18 24.27
CA LYS A 197 -7.22 -24.55 24.52
C LYS A 197 -5.69 -24.65 24.66
N GLU A 198 -4.97 -23.59 24.28
CA GLU A 198 -3.51 -23.54 24.26
C GLU A 198 -3.00 -22.85 25.52
N ASN A 199 -2.17 -23.58 26.28
CA ASN A 199 -1.65 -23.12 27.57
C ASN A 199 -0.34 -22.32 27.45
N GLN A 200 0.17 -22.14 26.23
CA GLN A 200 1.38 -21.37 25.91
C GLN A 200 1.17 -20.67 24.57
N ILE A 201 0.73 -19.42 24.64
CA ILE A 201 0.53 -18.55 23.48
C ILE A 201 1.63 -17.49 23.55
N SER A 202 2.65 -17.57 22.70
CA SER A 202 3.70 -16.55 22.64
C SER A 202 4.21 -16.44 21.22
N GLY A 203 4.50 -15.22 20.77
CA GLY A 203 4.92 -15.00 19.40
C GLY A 203 5.34 -13.58 19.12
N GLN A 204 6.08 -13.42 18.03
CA GLN A 204 6.40 -12.12 17.45
C GLN A 204 5.96 -12.11 15.99
N LEU A 205 5.26 -11.04 15.61
CA LEU A 205 4.81 -10.80 14.25
C LEU A 205 5.42 -9.50 13.76
N ASP A 206 5.99 -9.55 12.57
CA ASP A 206 6.51 -8.38 11.89
C ASP A 206 5.57 -8.03 10.72
N GLN A 207 5.66 -6.80 10.24
CA GLN A 207 4.89 -6.32 9.08
C GLN A 207 3.38 -6.38 9.28
N ILE A 208 2.91 -5.69 10.31
CA ILE A 208 1.51 -5.64 10.71
C ILE A 208 0.67 -4.85 9.70
N ASP A 209 -0.43 -5.43 9.24
CA ASP A 209 -1.39 -4.77 8.37
C ASP A 209 -2.40 -3.97 9.21
N ILE A 210 -2.75 -2.76 8.77
CA ILE A 210 -3.60 -1.84 9.53
C ILE A 210 -4.64 -1.15 8.65
N ILE A 211 -5.72 -0.69 9.27
CA ILE A 211 -6.68 0.21 8.64
C ILE A 211 -6.62 1.55 9.35
N MET A 212 -6.30 2.62 8.63
CA MET A 212 -6.43 3.99 9.12
C MET A 212 -7.79 4.56 8.71
N LYS A 213 -8.50 5.18 9.65
CA LYS A 213 -9.81 5.82 9.44
C LYS A 213 -9.80 7.25 9.96
N SER A 214 -10.24 8.21 9.14
CA SER A 214 -10.42 9.62 9.52
C SER A 214 -11.69 10.16 8.87
N GLY A 215 -12.72 10.42 9.68
CA GLY A 215 -14.08 10.67 9.18
C GLY A 215 -14.58 9.52 8.30
N GLU A 216 -14.98 9.83 7.07
CA GLU A 216 -15.41 8.86 6.04
C GLU A 216 -14.23 8.24 5.26
N ARG A 217 -13.00 8.73 5.46
CA ARG A 217 -11.83 8.27 4.72
C ARG A 217 -11.25 7.02 5.37
N ILE A 218 -10.97 6.01 4.54
CA ILE A 218 -10.42 4.72 4.96
C ILE A 218 -9.19 4.43 4.11
N ARG A 219 -8.12 3.94 4.73
CA ARG A 219 -6.88 3.55 4.05
C ARG A 219 -6.36 2.23 4.62
N TRP A 220 -6.21 1.24 3.72
CA TRP A 220 -5.63 -0.08 3.98
C TRP A 220 -4.11 -0.04 3.75
N LEU A 221 -3.35 -0.46 4.76
CA LEU A 221 -1.89 -0.30 4.98
C LEU A 221 -1.01 -1.51 5.61
#